data_AF-A0AA38HHI9-F1
#
_entry.id   AF-A0AA38HHI9-F1
#
_cell.length_a   1.000
_cell.length_b   1.000
_cell.length_c   1.000
_cell.angle_alpha   90.00
_cell.angle_beta   90.00
_cell.angle_gamma   90.00
#
_symmetry.space_group_name_H-M   'P 1'
#
loop_
_entity.id
_entity.type
_entity.pdbx_description
1 polymer ?
#
loop_
_entity_poly.entity_id
_entity_poly.type
_entity_poly.pdbx_seq_one_letter_code
_entity_poly.pdbx_strand_id
1 'polypeptide(L)'
;MAILRSPAMRKPIRSKPKQPSRPSRSRRSSIWHTFWYQGSFAGLIFILACLLVISAYGIGDQAFRTGRQGRGNVVILAAAYVAVAVISAMFCWSRIVTIKRVLRTMPKPYMPTKYLDLDKSVADHIMSEYSRTAVIAHISQATTGVQEGWGRPGTKWADKHFRTEILHTLPEMHHRLIPSSSRDISPPLSLSPLATAAERTHDQALTIFVNSYIRLVEQARYARREPSEADAEAVMKVVQVVRGTMEVRRAKEREKGEGWRVRDGKGTVDGEG
;
A
#
# COMPACT_ATOMS: atom_id res chain seq x y z
N MET A 1 -57.34 -34.39 48.50
CA MET A 1 -57.70 -34.14 47.10
C MET A 1 -57.24 -32.74 46.71
N ALA A 2 -56.39 -32.62 45.69
CA ALA A 2 -56.09 -31.44 44.84
C ALA A 2 -54.59 -31.42 44.48
N ILE A 3 -54.22 -32.06 43.37
CA ILE A 3 -53.91 -31.47 42.05
C ILE A 3 -52.42 -31.12 41.90
N LEU A 4 -51.72 -32.05 41.25
CA LEU A 4 -50.40 -31.92 40.64
C LEU A 4 -50.39 -30.77 39.63
N ARG A 5 -49.49 -29.79 39.81
CA ARG A 5 -49.20 -28.76 38.81
C ARG A 5 -47.94 -29.13 38.03
N SER A 6 -48.16 -29.49 36.77
CA SER A 6 -47.16 -29.90 35.78
C SER A 6 -46.17 -28.77 35.43
N PRO A 7 -44.88 -29.05 35.18
CA PRO A 7 -43.90 -28.05 34.77
C PRO A 7 -44.02 -27.73 33.28
N ALA A 8 -44.19 -26.44 32.97
CA ALA A 8 -44.27 -25.92 31.61
C ALA A 8 -42.93 -26.10 30.85
N MET A 9 -42.99 -26.94 29.82
CA MET A 9 -41.94 -27.23 28.86
C MET A 9 -41.63 -25.96 28.03
N ARG A 10 -40.50 -25.29 28.33
CA ARG A 10 -39.97 -24.16 27.55
C ARG A 10 -39.47 -24.65 26.19
N LYS A 11 -40.04 -24.11 25.11
CA LYS A 11 -39.60 -24.35 23.73
C LYS A 11 -38.22 -23.69 23.50
N PRO A 12 -37.27 -24.34 22.79
CA PRO A 12 -35.99 -23.74 22.46
C PRO A 12 -36.15 -22.65 21.38
N ILE A 13 -35.60 -21.47 21.66
CA ILE A 13 -35.52 -20.35 20.72
C ILE A 13 -34.52 -20.72 19.62
N ARG A 14 -35.06 -20.99 18.42
CA ARG A 14 -34.28 -21.27 17.21
C ARG A 14 -33.62 -19.98 16.72
N SER A 15 -32.39 -19.74 17.15
CA SER A 15 -31.56 -18.62 16.69
C SER A 15 -31.20 -18.78 15.21
N LYS A 16 -31.51 -17.77 14.40
CA LYS A 16 -31.13 -17.69 12.98
C LYS A 16 -29.59 -17.63 12.84
N PRO A 17 -29.00 -18.24 11.80
CA PRO A 17 -27.56 -18.20 11.58
C PRO A 17 -27.10 -16.76 11.26
N LYS A 18 -26.14 -16.30 12.06
CA LYS A 18 -25.49 -14.98 11.98
C LYS A 18 -24.63 -14.95 10.72
N GLN A 19 -24.99 -14.09 9.74
CA GLN A 19 -24.16 -13.88 8.55
C GLN A 19 -22.78 -13.33 8.95
N PRO A 20 -21.69 -13.75 8.28
CA PRO A 20 -20.35 -13.30 8.60
C PRO A 20 -20.18 -11.82 8.23
N SER A 21 -20.01 -10.99 9.25
CA SER A 21 -19.62 -9.59 9.10
C SER A 21 -18.21 -9.53 8.48
N ARG A 22 -18.14 -9.05 7.24
CA ARG A 22 -16.87 -8.79 6.55
C ARG A 22 -16.02 -7.79 7.36
N PRO A 23 -14.71 -8.00 7.49
CA PRO A 23 -13.85 -7.10 8.24
C PRO A 23 -13.79 -5.74 7.53
N SER A 24 -14.09 -4.70 8.31
CA SER A 24 -13.90 -3.29 7.96
C SER A 24 -12.40 -2.99 7.83
N ARG A 25 -11.82 -3.34 6.68
CA ARG A 25 -10.49 -2.88 6.28
C ARG A 25 -10.52 -1.36 6.08
N SER A 26 -9.68 -0.67 6.85
CA SER A 26 -9.05 0.63 6.56
C SER A 26 -9.74 1.47 5.49
N ARG A 27 -10.75 2.24 5.90
CA ARG A 27 -11.60 3.07 5.04
C ARG A 27 -11.02 4.46 4.74
N ARG A 28 -9.74 4.72 5.05
CA ARG A 28 -9.12 6.04 4.83
C ARG A 28 -8.40 6.16 3.49
N SER A 29 -7.74 5.13 2.96
CA SER A 29 -7.01 5.26 1.68
C SER A 29 -7.90 5.20 0.43
N SER A 30 -9.06 4.52 0.50
CA SER A 30 -9.98 4.40 -0.65
C SER A 30 -10.74 5.70 -0.98
N ILE A 31 -10.90 6.60 0.01
CA ILE A 31 -11.63 7.86 -0.20
C ILE A 31 -10.78 8.81 -1.03
N TRP A 32 -9.47 8.87 -0.77
CA TRP A 32 -8.55 9.69 -1.55
C TRP A 32 -8.54 9.27 -3.00
N HIS A 33 -8.30 8.00 -3.32
CA HIS A 33 -8.32 7.54 -4.73
C HIS A 33 -9.66 7.88 -5.40
N THR A 34 -10.79 7.64 -4.73
CA THR A 34 -12.12 7.98 -5.27
C THR A 34 -12.29 9.49 -5.52
N PHE A 35 -11.76 10.32 -4.62
CA PHE A 35 -11.78 11.77 -4.73
C PHE A 35 -10.86 12.30 -5.84
N TRP A 36 -9.66 11.72 -5.98
CA TRP A 36 -8.71 12.04 -7.05
C TRP A 36 -9.25 11.63 -8.43
N TYR A 37 -9.87 10.44 -8.56
CA TYR A 37 -10.51 10.01 -9.80
C TYR A 37 -11.75 10.85 -10.15
N GLN A 38 -12.52 11.31 -9.15
CA GLN A 38 -13.70 12.15 -9.41
C GLN A 38 -13.34 13.61 -9.67
N GLY A 39 -12.28 14.12 -9.04
CA GLY A 39 -11.71 15.42 -9.36
C GLY A 39 -11.08 15.46 -10.74
N SER A 40 -10.37 14.40 -11.15
CA SER A 40 -9.71 14.35 -12.46
C SER A 40 -10.71 14.30 -13.62
N PHE A 41 -11.81 13.56 -13.50
CA PHE A 41 -12.84 13.51 -14.54
C PHE A 41 -13.57 14.85 -14.71
N ALA A 42 -13.93 15.51 -13.61
CA ALA A 42 -14.54 16.85 -13.66
C ALA A 42 -13.55 17.90 -14.17
N GLY A 43 -12.29 17.82 -13.76
CA GLY A 43 -11.21 18.67 -14.26
C GLY A 43 -10.97 18.50 -15.75
N LEU A 44 -10.98 17.26 -16.26
CA LEU A 44 -10.86 16.98 -17.70
C LEU A 44 -12.01 17.56 -18.51
N ILE A 45 -13.26 17.44 -18.02
CA ILE A 45 -14.41 18.07 -18.68
C ILE A 45 -14.27 19.60 -18.69
N PHE A 46 -13.79 20.20 -17.59
CA PHE A 46 -13.57 21.64 -17.50
C PHE A 46 -12.45 22.11 -18.45
N ILE A 47 -11.33 21.38 -18.50
CA ILE A 47 -10.22 21.67 -19.42
C ILE A 47 -10.66 21.52 -20.86
N LEU A 48 -11.42 20.48 -21.20
CA LEU A 48 -11.97 20.28 -22.55
C LEU A 48 -12.93 21.41 -22.94
N ALA A 49 -13.76 21.87 -22.01
CA ALA A 49 -14.62 23.04 -22.22
C ALA A 49 -13.79 24.31 -22.47
N CYS A 50 -12.72 24.54 -21.69
CA CYS A 50 -11.83 25.69 -21.89
C CYS A 50 -11.08 25.61 -23.24
N LEU A 51 -10.61 24.43 -23.64
CA LEU A 51 -9.95 24.23 -24.93
C LEU A 51 -10.90 24.50 -26.11
N LEU A 52 -12.15 24.07 -26.00
CA LEU A 52 -13.19 24.39 -26.99
C LEU A 52 -13.44 25.91 -27.07
N VAL A 53 -13.48 26.58 -25.92
CA VAL A 53 -13.66 28.04 -25.84
C VAL A 53 -12.50 28.77 -26.55
N ILE A 54 -11.26 28.37 -26.27
CA ILE A 54 -10.07 28.98 -26.85
C ILE A 54 -10.01 28.74 -28.37
N SER A 55 -10.30 27.52 -28.82
CA SER A 55 -10.33 27.17 -30.25
C SER A 55 -11.37 28.01 -31.01
N ALA A 56 -12.56 28.16 -30.41
CA ALA A 56 -13.62 28.99 -30.96
C ALA A 56 -13.31 30.49 -30.95
N TYR A 57 -12.63 31.00 -29.92
CA TYR A 57 -12.18 32.40 -29.87
C TYR A 57 -11.23 32.72 -31.03
N GLY A 58 -10.31 31.81 -31.35
CA GLY A 58 -9.42 31.96 -32.51
C GLY A 58 -10.17 32.06 -33.85
N ILE A 59 -11.26 31.31 -34.01
CA ILE A 59 -12.13 31.36 -35.20
C ILE A 59 -12.99 32.63 -35.19
N GLY A 60 -13.48 33.05 -34.01
CA GLY A 60 -14.27 34.27 -33.83
C GLY A 60 -13.49 35.54 -34.17
N ASP A 61 -12.22 35.63 -33.76
CA ASP A 61 -11.35 36.77 -34.10
C ASP A 61 -11.09 36.86 -35.61
N GLN A 62 -10.93 35.72 -36.27
CA GLN A 62 -10.80 35.64 -37.75
C GLN A 62 -12.09 36.06 -38.46
N ALA A 63 -13.26 35.68 -37.92
CA ALA A 63 -14.57 36.05 -38.45
C ALA A 63 -14.90 37.53 -38.26
N PHE A 64 -14.42 38.17 -37.18
CA PHE A 64 -14.67 39.58 -36.90
C PHE A 64 -13.85 40.51 -37.81
N ARG A 65 -12.64 40.09 -38.20
CA ARG A 65 -11.79 40.83 -39.16
C ARG A 65 -12.31 40.75 -40.60
N THR A 66 -13.19 39.80 -40.93
CA THR A 66 -13.73 39.61 -42.29
C THR A 66 -15.12 40.24 -42.40
N GLY A 67 -15.19 41.42 -43.05
CA GLY A 67 -16.36 42.30 -43.06
C GLY A 67 -17.68 41.69 -43.55
N ARG A 68 -18.76 42.11 -42.88
CA ARG A 68 -20.21 41.97 -43.17
C ARG A 68 -20.83 40.57 -43.23
N GLN A 69 -20.10 39.52 -43.60
CA GLN A 69 -20.62 38.13 -43.58
C GLN A 69 -20.43 37.43 -42.21
N GLY A 70 -19.64 38.02 -41.30
CA GLY A 70 -19.31 37.44 -39.98
C GLY A 70 -20.40 37.53 -38.91
N ARG A 71 -21.43 38.39 -39.06
CA ARG A 71 -22.47 38.58 -38.01
C ARG A 71 -23.29 37.32 -37.72
N GLY A 72 -23.61 36.52 -38.73
CA GLY A 72 -24.35 35.26 -38.56
C GLY A 72 -23.53 34.20 -37.81
N ASN A 73 -22.24 34.10 -38.12
CA ASN A 73 -21.33 33.15 -37.48
C ASN A 73 -21.12 33.48 -35.99
N VAL A 74 -21.08 34.75 -35.63
CA VAL A 74 -20.95 35.19 -34.22
C VAL A 74 -22.20 34.80 -33.40
N VAL A 75 -23.40 34.90 -33.97
CA VAL A 75 -24.65 34.52 -33.28
C VAL A 75 -24.73 33.00 -33.06
N ILE A 76 -24.37 32.21 -34.08
CA ILE A 76 -24.33 30.74 -33.97
C ILE A 76 -23.30 30.32 -32.93
N LEU A 77 -22.14 31.00 -32.90
CA LEU A 77 -21.11 30.75 -31.90
C LEU A 77 -21.61 31.08 -30.49
N ALA A 78 -22.23 32.24 -30.29
CA ALA A 78 -22.80 32.62 -29.00
C ALA A 78 -23.88 31.62 -28.51
N ALA A 79 -24.75 31.16 -29.41
CA ALA A 79 -25.76 30.16 -29.09
C ALA A 79 -25.16 28.80 -28.68
N ALA A 80 -24.11 28.35 -29.39
CA ALA A 80 -23.39 27.13 -29.06
C ALA A 80 -22.74 27.20 -27.67
N TYR A 81 -22.21 28.36 -27.28
CA TYR A 81 -21.63 28.58 -25.95
C TYR A 81 -22.65 28.51 -24.82
N VAL A 82 -23.81 29.16 -25.01
CA VAL A 82 -24.91 29.07 -24.04
C VAL A 82 -25.35 27.62 -23.87
N ALA A 83 -25.45 26.87 -24.97
CA ALA A 83 -25.80 25.45 -24.91
C ALA A 83 -24.77 24.62 -24.13
N VAL A 84 -23.46 24.81 -24.39
CA VAL A 84 -22.39 24.09 -23.67
C VAL A 84 -22.37 24.46 -22.19
N ALA A 85 -22.56 25.74 -21.85
CA ALA A 85 -22.61 26.21 -20.46
C ALA A 85 -23.80 25.57 -19.70
N VAL A 86 -24.97 25.50 -20.34
CA VAL A 86 -26.16 24.85 -19.76
C VAL A 86 -25.93 23.36 -19.57
N ILE A 87 -25.37 22.66 -20.56
CA ILE A 87 -25.07 21.23 -20.47
C ILE A 87 -24.09 20.95 -19.31
N SER A 88 -23.00 21.74 -19.21
CA SER A 88 -22.03 21.64 -18.13
C SER A 88 -22.66 21.86 -16.75
N ALA A 89 -23.52 22.88 -16.62
CA ALA A 89 -24.26 23.16 -15.40
C ALA A 89 -25.21 22.01 -15.02
N MET A 90 -25.93 21.42 -16.00
CA MET A 90 -26.82 20.28 -15.76
C MET A 90 -26.06 19.04 -15.26
N PHE A 91 -24.87 18.76 -15.80
CA PHE A 91 -24.02 17.67 -15.32
C PHE A 91 -23.53 17.91 -13.89
N CYS A 92 -23.05 19.13 -13.59
CA CYS A 92 -22.65 19.51 -12.23
C CYS A 92 -23.81 19.37 -11.24
N TRP A 93 -24.99 19.84 -11.61
CA TRP A 93 -26.19 19.76 -10.78
C TRP A 93 -26.62 18.33 -10.50
N SER A 94 -26.69 17.49 -11.54
CA SER A 94 -27.03 16.06 -11.43
C SER A 94 -26.10 15.33 -10.47
N ARG A 95 -24.82 15.71 -10.47
CA ARG A 95 -23.83 15.14 -9.56
C ARG A 95 -24.03 15.58 -8.11
N ILE A 96 -24.26 16.87 -7.86
CA ILE A 96 -24.57 17.40 -6.52
C ILE A 96 -25.82 16.72 -5.95
N VAL A 97 -26.86 16.57 -6.77
CA VAL A 97 -28.10 15.89 -6.37
C VAL A 97 -27.84 14.42 -6.03
N THR A 98 -27.04 13.72 -6.84
CA THR A 98 -26.67 12.31 -6.59
C THR A 98 -25.92 12.14 -5.28
N ILE A 99 -24.91 12.99 -5.01
CA ILE A 99 -24.15 12.96 -3.76
C ILE A 99 -25.08 13.22 -2.57
N LYS A 100 -25.94 14.24 -2.65
CA LYS A 100 -26.92 14.54 -1.61
C LYS A 100 -27.91 13.38 -1.42
N ARG A 101 -28.32 12.70 -2.48
CA ARG A 101 -29.21 11.53 -2.42
C ARG A 101 -28.54 10.36 -1.73
N VAL A 102 -27.28 10.05 -2.07
CA VAL A 102 -26.49 9.00 -1.43
C VAL A 102 -26.27 9.31 0.06
N LEU A 103 -25.92 10.56 0.40
CA LEU A 103 -25.79 10.97 1.80
C LEU A 103 -27.11 10.86 2.57
N ARG A 104 -28.26 11.08 1.92
CA ARG A 104 -29.59 10.86 2.53
C ARG A 104 -29.93 9.39 2.71
N THR A 105 -29.45 8.51 1.82
CA THR A 105 -29.67 7.05 1.93
C THR A 105 -28.78 6.38 2.97
N MET A 106 -27.65 7.00 3.34
CA MET A 106 -26.90 6.53 4.51
C MET A 106 -27.77 6.78 5.74
N PRO A 107 -28.21 5.74 6.47
CA PRO A 107 -28.88 5.95 7.74
C PRO A 107 -27.88 6.70 8.62
N LYS A 108 -28.18 7.96 8.94
CA LYS A 108 -27.44 8.69 9.97
C LYS A 108 -27.47 7.78 11.19
N PRO A 109 -26.32 7.38 11.78
CA PRO A 109 -26.35 6.60 13.00
C PRO A 109 -27.03 7.46 14.06
N TYR A 110 -28.33 7.27 14.19
CA TYR A 110 -29.11 7.78 15.31
C TYR A 110 -28.66 6.93 16.48
N MET A 111 -27.54 7.32 17.07
CA MET A 111 -27.23 6.93 18.42
C MET A 111 -28.12 7.82 19.28
N PRO A 112 -29.16 7.29 19.94
CA PRO A 112 -29.87 8.05 20.97
C PRO A 112 -28.91 8.22 22.15
N THR A 113 -27.98 9.17 22.04
CA THR A 113 -27.06 9.57 23.10
C THR A 113 -27.62 10.70 23.95
N LYS A 114 -28.79 11.23 23.60
CA LYS A 114 -29.48 12.22 24.44
C LYS A 114 -30.28 11.49 25.52
N TYR A 115 -29.85 11.65 26.77
CA TYR A 115 -30.57 11.23 27.99
C TYR A 115 -32.00 11.81 28.11
N LEU A 116 -32.42 12.70 27.20
CA LEU A 116 -33.74 13.31 27.18
C LEU A 116 -34.80 12.47 26.45
N ASP A 117 -34.38 11.59 25.53
CA ASP A 117 -35.33 10.84 24.67
C ASP A 117 -35.57 9.40 25.16
N LEU A 118 -34.80 8.92 26.13
CA LEU A 118 -34.90 7.58 26.71
C LEU A 118 -34.90 7.63 28.22
N ASP A 119 -35.68 6.74 28.84
CA ASP A 119 -35.62 6.50 30.28
C ASP A 119 -34.20 6.06 30.70
N LYS A 120 -33.75 6.54 31.86
CA LYS A 120 -32.37 6.34 32.36
C LYS A 120 -32.01 4.86 32.42
N SER A 121 -32.97 4.01 32.81
CA SER A 121 -32.77 2.56 32.88
C SER A 121 -32.46 1.94 31.52
N VAL A 122 -33.04 2.44 30.44
CA VAL A 122 -32.79 1.92 29.08
C VAL A 122 -31.45 2.43 28.57
N ALA A 123 -31.11 3.70 28.84
CA ALA A 123 -29.81 4.28 28.50
C ALA A 123 -28.66 3.51 29.17
N ASP A 124 -28.78 3.21 30.46
CA ASP A 124 -27.78 2.46 31.23
C ASP A 124 -27.64 1.01 30.72
N HIS A 125 -28.76 0.38 30.35
CA HIS A 125 -28.75 -0.97 29.76
C HIS A 125 -28.03 -1.00 28.40
N ILE A 126 -28.33 -0.03 27.53
CA ILE A 126 -27.66 0.11 26.23
C ILE A 126 -26.17 0.34 26.43
N MET A 127 -25.78 1.26 27.32
CA MET A 127 -24.37 1.54 27.62
C MET A 127 -23.64 0.30 28.16
N SER A 128 -24.28 -0.48 29.04
CA SER A 128 -23.73 -1.73 29.57
C SER A 128 -23.51 -2.77 28.46
N GLU A 129 -24.49 -2.98 27.58
CA GLU A 129 -24.36 -3.92 26.46
C GLU A 129 -23.33 -3.46 25.42
N TYR A 130 -23.24 -2.14 25.15
CA TYR A 130 -22.17 -1.58 24.32
C TYR A 130 -20.79 -1.78 24.93
N SER A 131 -20.65 -1.55 26.24
CA SER A 131 -19.39 -1.79 26.95
C SER A 131 -18.99 -3.28 26.89
N ARG A 132 -19.94 -4.19 27.15
CA ARG A 132 -19.74 -5.64 27.04
C ARG A 132 -19.32 -6.05 25.64
N THR A 133 -20.04 -5.59 24.62
CA THR A 133 -19.71 -5.91 23.22
C THR A 133 -18.38 -5.31 22.79
N ALA A 134 -18.00 -4.12 23.27
CA ALA A 134 -16.69 -3.52 23.02
C ALA A 134 -15.56 -4.34 23.66
N VAL A 135 -15.75 -4.80 24.90
CA VAL A 135 -14.78 -5.66 25.60
C VAL A 135 -14.67 -7.02 24.91
N ILE A 136 -15.79 -7.66 24.57
CA ILE A 136 -15.79 -8.93 23.82
C ILE A 136 -15.12 -8.74 22.47
N ALA A 137 -15.41 -7.64 21.76
CA ALA A 137 -14.76 -7.34 20.49
C ALA A 137 -13.25 -7.21 20.66
N HIS A 138 -12.80 -6.50 21.70
CA HIS A 138 -11.38 -6.33 22.03
C HIS A 138 -10.71 -7.67 22.38
N ILE A 139 -11.31 -8.49 23.23
CA ILE A 139 -10.79 -9.82 23.59
C ILE A 139 -10.83 -10.78 22.39
N SER A 140 -11.84 -10.65 21.52
CA SER A 140 -11.99 -11.48 20.32
C SER A 140 -11.07 -11.05 19.17
N GLN A 141 -10.36 -9.93 19.29
CA GLN A 141 -9.27 -9.66 18.37
C GLN A 141 -8.30 -10.82 18.46
N ALA A 142 -7.94 -11.39 17.32
CA ALA A 142 -7.05 -12.53 17.25
C ALA A 142 -5.62 -12.11 17.64
N THR A 143 -5.38 -11.87 18.92
CA THR A 143 -4.05 -11.59 19.47
C THR A 143 -3.18 -12.85 19.47
N THR A 144 -3.82 -14.03 19.45
CA THR A 144 -3.16 -15.33 19.65
C THR A 144 -3.28 -16.25 18.43
N GLY A 145 -3.89 -15.77 17.33
CA GLY A 145 -3.97 -16.53 16.09
C GLY A 145 -2.59 -16.62 15.45
N VAL A 146 -1.84 -17.68 15.75
CA VAL A 146 -0.58 -17.98 15.07
C VAL A 146 -0.94 -18.57 13.71
N GLN A 147 -1.06 -17.72 12.69
CA GLN A 147 -1.02 -18.20 11.32
C GLN A 147 0.43 -18.59 11.03
N GLU A 148 0.65 -19.81 10.56
CA GLU A 148 1.97 -20.21 10.06
C GLU A 148 2.44 -19.18 8.99
N GLY A 149 3.76 -18.99 8.87
CA GLY A 149 4.33 -18.05 7.91
C GLY A 149 4.15 -16.56 8.21
N TRP A 150 3.35 -16.17 9.21
CA TRP A 150 3.16 -14.78 9.62
C TRP A 150 3.78 -14.51 10.99
N GLY A 151 4.37 -13.31 11.14
CA GLY A 151 4.88 -12.88 12.42
C GLY A 151 3.77 -12.55 13.43
N ARG A 152 4.06 -12.81 14.70
CA ARG A 152 3.12 -12.58 15.80
C ARG A 152 2.90 -11.08 16.01
N PRO A 153 1.65 -10.65 16.27
CA PRO A 153 1.39 -9.25 16.61
C PRO A 153 2.16 -8.87 17.89
N GLY A 154 2.83 -7.72 17.87
CA GLY A 154 3.66 -7.24 18.98
C GLY A 154 5.13 -7.69 18.96
N THR A 155 5.55 -8.52 18.00
CA THR A 155 6.99 -8.79 17.78
C THR A 155 7.57 -7.91 16.66
N LYS A 156 8.89 -7.96 16.47
CA LYS A 156 9.58 -7.29 15.33
C LYS A 156 9.07 -7.75 13.96
N TRP A 157 8.31 -8.85 13.92
CA TRP A 157 7.75 -9.44 12.71
C TRP A 157 6.24 -9.21 12.57
N ALA A 158 5.63 -8.37 13.40
CA ALA A 158 4.22 -8.03 13.27
C ALA A 158 3.89 -7.58 11.84
N ASP A 159 2.81 -8.12 11.28
CA ASP A 159 2.34 -7.87 9.91
C ASP A 159 3.31 -8.26 8.78
N LYS A 160 4.37 -9.02 9.08
CA LYS A 160 5.31 -9.54 8.08
C LYS A 160 5.04 -11.00 7.75
N HIS A 161 5.00 -11.31 6.47
CA HIS A 161 4.96 -12.67 5.96
C HIS A 161 6.39 -13.15 5.72
N PHE A 162 6.83 -14.17 6.46
CA PHE A 162 8.22 -14.64 6.49
C PHE A 162 8.75 -15.02 5.12
N ARG A 163 7.95 -15.72 4.30
CA ARG A 163 8.36 -16.09 2.93
C ARG A 163 8.60 -14.86 2.06
N THR A 164 7.71 -13.87 2.12
CA THR A 164 7.86 -12.64 1.33
C THR A 164 9.05 -11.82 1.81
N GLU A 165 9.23 -11.71 3.13
CA GLU A 165 10.35 -10.98 3.73
C GLU A 165 11.70 -11.61 3.37
N ILE A 166 11.83 -12.93 3.45
CA ILE A 166 13.03 -13.67 3.03
C ILE A 166 13.33 -13.39 1.56
N LEU A 167 12.32 -13.44 0.69
CA LEU A 167 12.50 -13.16 -0.74
C LEU A 167 12.85 -11.70 -1.04
N HIS A 168 12.40 -10.76 -0.21
CA HIS A 168 12.75 -9.35 -0.33
C HIS A 168 14.23 -9.06 -0.03
N THR A 169 14.94 -9.98 0.64
CA THR A 169 16.38 -9.83 0.86
C THR A 169 17.23 -10.17 -0.37
N LEU A 170 16.66 -10.83 -1.38
CA LEU A 170 17.39 -11.25 -2.57
C LEU A 170 17.96 -10.07 -3.38
N PRO A 171 17.17 -9.04 -3.76
CA PRO A 171 17.71 -7.89 -4.48
C PRO A 171 18.86 -7.22 -3.72
N GLU A 172 18.80 -7.20 -2.39
CA GLU A 172 19.86 -6.63 -1.57
C GLU A 172 21.15 -7.45 -1.66
N MET A 173 21.05 -8.78 -1.55
CA MET A 173 22.20 -9.68 -1.66
C MET A 173 22.83 -9.61 -3.06
N HIS A 174 22.00 -9.60 -4.11
CA HIS A 174 22.43 -9.39 -5.49
C HIS A 174 23.11 -8.04 -5.67
N HIS A 175 22.60 -6.98 -5.04
CA HIS A 175 23.19 -5.66 -5.17
C HIS A 175 24.61 -5.58 -4.58
N ARG A 176 24.88 -6.36 -3.54
CA ARG A 176 26.16 -6.31 -2.80
C ARG A 176 27.22 -7.23 -3.38
N LEU A 177 26.87 -8.45 -3.74
CA LEU A 177 27.81 -9.47 -4.22
C LEU A 177 28.08 -9.37 -5.73
N ILE A 178 27.08 -8.97 -6.51
CA ILE A 178 27.21 -8.94 -7.97
C ILE A 178 27.60 -7.52 -8.41
N PRO A 179 28.70 -7.37 -9.19
CA PRO A 179 29.08 -6.07 -9.74
C PRO A 179 27.98 -5.54 -10.65
N SER A 180 27.80 -4.22 -10.67
CA SER A 180 26.71 -3.55 -11.40
C SER A 180 26.64 -3.93 -12.89
N SER A 181 27.78 -4.27 -13.49
CA SER A 181 27.88 -4.67 -14.91
C SER A 181 27.26 -6.03 -15.25
N SER A 182 27.14 -6.94 -14.29
CA SER A 182 26.57 -8.28 -14.52
C SER A 182 25.15 -8.44 -13.95
N ARG A 183 24.56 -7.35 -13.43
CA ARG A 183 23.24 -7.37 -12.80
C ARG A 183 22.10 -7.44 -13.83
N ASP A 184 22.30 -6.81 -14.99
CA ASP A 184 21.26 -6.71 -16.03
C ASP A 184 21.08 -7.99 -16.85
N ILE A 185 22.05 -8.91 -16.77
CA ILE A 185 22.08 -10.15 -17.56
C ILE A 185 21.43 -11.33 -16.80
N SER A 186 21.34 -11.24 -15.46
CA SER A 186 20.87 -12.35 -14.63
C SER A 186 19.40 -12.20 -14.26
N PRO A 187 18.59 -13.28 -14.26
CA PRO A 187 17.23 -13.23 -13.76
C PRO A 187 17.21 -12.73 -12.30
N PRO A 188 16.30 -11.80 -11.93
CA PRO A 188 16.33 -11.12 -10.63
C PRO A 188 16.11 -12.06 -9.42
N LEU A 189 15.65 -13.28 -9.67
CA LEU A 189 15.37 -14.32 -8.68
C LEU A 189 16.32 -15.52 -8.80
N SER A 190 17.35 -15.49 -9.65
CA SER A 190 18.28 -16.61 -9.81
C SER A 190 19.30 -16.68 -8.67
N LEU A 191 19.54 -17.87 -8.10
CA LEU A 191 20.48 -18.05 -6.99
C LEU A 191 21.90 -18.44 -7.46
N SER A 192 22.04 -18.97 -8.68
CA SER A 192 23.33 -19.35 -9.25
C SER A 192 24.34 -18.20 -9.34
N PRO A 193 23.97 -16.95 -9.68
CA PRO A 193 24.95 -15.86 -9.76
C PRO A 193 25.51 -15.48 -8.39
N LEU A 194 24.76 -15.71 -7.30
CA LEU A 194 25.22 -15.47 -5.95
C LEU A 194 26.32 -16.47 -5.54
N ALA A 195 26.13 -17.76 -5.85
CA ALA A 195 27.12 -18.79 -5.59
C ALA A 195 28.43 -18.51 -6.35
N THR A 196 28.34 -18.21 -7.65
CA THR A 196 29.52 -17.88 -8.47
C THR A 196 30.21 -16.59 -7.99
N ALA A 197 29.45 -15.58 -7.54
CA ALA A 197 30.03 -14.36 -6.99
C ALA A 197 30.77 -14.60 -5.65
N ALA A 198 30.24 -15.49 -4.81
CA ALA A 198 30.91 -15.90 -3.58
C ALA A 198 32.23 -16.63 -3.85
N GLU A 199 32.24 -17.56 -4.81
CA GLU A 199 33.46 -18.29 -5.22
C GLU A 199 34.56 -17.36 -5.74
N ARG A 200 34.19 -16.34 -6.54
CA ARG A 200 35.13 -15.31 -7.03
C ARG A 200 35.79 -14.49 -5.92
N THR A 201 35.16 -14.44 -4.75
CA THR A 201 35.63 -13.63 -3.61
C THR A 201 36.81 -14.31 -2.88
N HIS A 202 37.02 -15.61 -3.12
CA HIS A 202 38.04 -16.48 -2.48
C HIS A 202 38.01 -16.49 -0.94
N ASP A 203 36.92 -16.05 -0.32
CA ASP A 203 36.73 -16.08 1.13
C ASP A 203 35.87 -17.30 1.50
N GLN A 204 36.48 -18.25 2.21
CA GLN A 204 35.79 -19.47 2.65
C GLN A 204 34.61 -19.18 3.57
N ALA A 205 34.73 -18.18 4.46
CA ALA A 205 33.66 -17.84 5.39
C ALA A 205 32.45 -17.26 4.66
N LEU A 206 32.69 -16.32 3.74
CA LEU A 206 31.64 -15.72 2.91
C LEU A 206 30.94 -16.77 2.04
N THR A 207 31.69 -17.74 1.51
CA THR A 207 31.14 -18.84 0.70
C THR A 207 30.19 -19.72 1.52
N ILE A 208 30.55 -20.05 2.76
CA ILE A 208 29.68 -20.81 3.68
C ILE A 208 28.41 -20.03 3.98
N PHE A 209 28.50 -18.73 4.26
CA PHE A 209 27.34 -17.89 4.54
C PHE A 209 26.40 -17.76 3.34
N VAL A 210 26.95 -17.53 2.14
CA VAL A 210 26.14 -17.43 0.91
C VAL A 210 25.47 -18.77 0.59
N ASN A 211 26.15 -19.90 0.75
CA ASN A 211 25.55 -21.22 0.56
C ASN A 211 24.45 -21.51 1.59
N SER A 212 24.64 -21.09 2.85
CA SER A 212 23.60 -21.20 3.87
C SER A 212 22.37 -20.34 3.54
N TYR A 213 22.58 -19.13 3.00
CA TYR A 213 21.52 -18.25 2.55
C TYR A 213 20.74 -18.83 1.37
N ILE A 214 21.44 -19.38 0.36
CA ILE A 214 20.82 -20.03 -0.81
C ILE A 214 19.88 -21.14 -0.36
N ARG A 215 20.32 -22.01 0.55
CA ARG A 215 19.48 -23.09 1.11
C ARG A 215 18.23 -22.56 1.80
N LEU A 216 18.36 -21.51 2.62
CA LEU A 216 17.22 -20.89 3.32
C LEU A 216 16.22 -20.25 2.34
N VAL A 217 16.71 -19.63 1.26
CA VAL A 217 15.84 -19.06 0.23
C VAL A 217 15.14 -20.14 -0.59
N GLU A 218 15.84 -21.20 -0.96
CA GLU A 218 15.23 -22.35 -1.67
C GLU A 218 14.15 -23.01 -0.81
N GLN A 219 14.42 -23.19 0.48
CA GLN A 219 13.44 -23.67 1.44
C GLN A 219 12.24 -22.71 1.51
N ALA A 220 12.46 -21.40 1.58
CA ALA A 220 11.35 -20.44 1.59
C ALA A 220 10.51 -20.49 0.30
N ARG A 221 11.11 -20.76 -0.86
CA ARG A 221 10.41 -20.85 -2.15
C ARG A 221 9.63 -22.14 -2.34
N TYR A 222 10.26 -23.27 -2.05
CA TYR A 222 9.78 -24.58 -2.49
C TYR A 222 9.30 -25.48 -1.35
N ALA A 223 9.56 -25.13 -0.08
CA ALA A 223 9.08 -25.95 1.03
C ALA A 223 7.55 -25.91 1.14
N ARG A 224 6.97 -27.08 1.39
CA ARG A 224 5.54 -27.26 1.68
C ARG A 224 5.13 -26.60 3.00
N ARG A 225 6.05 -26.56 3.97
CA ARG A 225 5.86 -25.89 5.27
C ARG A 225 6.29 -24.44 5.16
N GLU A 226 5.55 -23.53 5.79
CA GLU A 226 5.92 -22.12 5.79
C GLU A 226 7.14 -21.86 6.68
N PRO A 227 8.04 -20.95 6.28
CA PRO A 227 9.24 -20.63 7.04
C PRO A 227 8.88 -20.10 8.42
N SER A 228 9.67 -20.49 9.42
CA SER A 228 9.48 -20.08 10.80
C SER A 228 10.11 -18.71 11.08
N GLU A 229 9.77 -18.14 12.24
CA GLU A 229 10.38 -16.90 12.73
C GLU A 229 11.91 -17.02 12.87
N ALA A 230 12.39 -18.20 13.29
CA ALA A 230 13.81 -18.49 13.42
C ALA A 230 14.53 -18.47 12.05
N ASP A 231 13.89 -19.00 11.01
CA ASP A 231 14.43 -19.02 9.65
C ASP A 231 14.54 -17.60 9.08
N ALA A 232 13.51 -16.78 9.28
CA ALA A 232 13.52 -15.37 8.86
C ALA A 232 14.61 -14.57 9.60
N GLU A 233 14.80 -14.82 10.89
CA GLU A 233 15.87 -14.21 11.66
C GLU A 233 17.26 -14.66 11.21
N ALA A 234 17.44 -15.96 10.93
CA ALA A 234 18.70 -16.49 10.41
C ALA A 234 19.08 -15.83 9.08
N VAL A 235 18.12 -15.70 8.16
CA VAL A 235 18.33 -15.01 6.87
C VAL A 235 18.79 -13.57 7.07
N MET A 236 18.10 -12.80 7.93
CA MET A 236 18.46 -11.41 8.18
C MET A 236 19.86 -11.26 8.78
N LYS A 237 20.25 -12.16 9.69
CA LYS A 237 21.61 -12.18 10.27
C LYS A 237 22.66 -12.48 9.22
N VAL A 238 22.41 -13.46 8.33
CA VAL A 238 23.35 -13.78 7.24
C VAL A 238 23.52 -12.59 6.30
N VAL A 239 22.43 -11.92 5.92
CA VAL A 239 22.47 -10.71 5.10
C VAL A 239 23.28 -9.60 5.77
N GLN A 240 23.10 -9.38 7.08
CA GLN A 240 23.87 -8.39 7.83
C GLN A 240 25.36 -8.72 7.88
N VAL A 241 25.73 -9.98 8.11
CA VAL A 241 27.13 -10.43 8.10
C VAL A 241 27.76 -10.21 6.73
N VAL A 242 27.10 -10.65 5.65
CA VAL A 242 27.59 -10.44 4.28
C VAL A 242 27.72 -8.95 3.97
N ARG A 243 26.76 -8.12 4.39
CA ARG A 243 26.82 -6.67 4.23
C ARG A 243 28.06 -6.08 4.93
N GLY A 244 28.28 -6.45 6.19
CA GLY A 244 29.44 -5.99 6.97
C GLY A 244 30.77 -6.40 6.34
N THR A 245 30.91 -7.66 5.94
CA THR A 245 32.13 -8.18 5.30
C THR A 245 32.43 -7.45 3.98
N MET A 246 31.39 -7.21 3.17
CA MET A 246 31.56 -6.50 1.88
C MET A 246 31.90 -5.01 2.08
N GLU A 247 31.40 -4.36 3.13
CA GLU A 247 31.73 -2.97 3.44
C GLU A 247 33.18 -2.82 3.93
N VAL A 248 33.63 -3.69 4.82
CA VAL A 248 35.04 -3.73 5.28
C VAL A 248 35.98 -3.97 4.10
N ARG A 249 35.62 -4.88 3.19
CA ARG A 249 36.43 -5.15 2.00
C ARG A 249 36.51 -3.93 1.06
N ARG A 250 35.38 -3.28 0.79
CA ARG A 250 35.35 -2.07 -0.04
C ARG A 250 36.16 -0.92 0.58
N ALA A 251 36.15 -0.78 1.91
CA ALA A 251 36.97 0.20 2.61
C ALA A 251 38.48 -0.10 2.43
N LYS A 252 38.88 -1.36 2.61
CA LYS A 252 40.28 -1.79 2.42
C LYS A 252 40.77 -1.60 0.99
N GLU A 253 39.92 -1.82 -0.01
CA GLU A 253 40.25 -1.58 -1.41
C GLU A 253 40.45 -0.09 -1.72
N ARG A 254 39.67 0.80 -1.07
CA ARG A 254 39.86 2.27 -1.19
C ARG A 254 41.18 2.73 -0.58
N GLU A 255 41.50 2.30 0.65
CA GLU A 255 42.77 2.62 1.31
C GLU A 255 43.98 2.13 0.50
N LYS A 256 43.90 0.92 -0.06
CA LYS A 256 44.98 0.38 -0.91
C LYS A 256 45.15 1.18 -2.21
N GLY A 257 44.04 1.63 -2.82
CA GLY A 257 44.07 2.45 -4.02
C GLY A 257 44.64 3.86 -3.78
N GLU A 258 44.33 4.46 -2.63
CA GLU A 258 44.89 5.76 -2.22
C GLU A 258 46.37 5.64 -1.87
N GLY A 259 46.78 4.58 -1.16
CA GLY A 259 48.18 4.31 -0.84
C GLY A 259 49.08 4.12 -2.06
N TRP A 260 48.56 3.52 -3.14
CA TRP A 260 49.28 3.42 -4.41
C TRP A 260 49.46 4.79 -5.08
N ARG A 261 48.38 5.60 -5.17
CA ARG A 261 48.47 6.96 -5.73
C ARG A 261 49.42 7.89 -4.98
N VAL A 262 49.48 7.80 -3.65
CA VAL A 262 50.39 8.62 -2.83
C VAL A 262 51.85 8.20 -3.01
N ARG A 263 52.11 6.91 -3.25
CA ARG A 263 53.47 6.41 -3.49
C ARG A 263 54.02 6.84 -4.86
N ASP A 264 53.17 6.83 -5.89
CA ASP A 264 53.60 7.22 -7.25
C ASP A 264 53.73 8.75 -7.42
N GLY A 265 53.08 9.55 -6.57
CA GLY A 265 53.20 11.02 -6.57
C GLY A 265 54.41 11.60 -5.83
N LYS A 266 55.19 10.79 -5.11
CA LYS A 266 56.34 11.26 -4.29
C LYS A 266 57.71 10.96 -4.91
N GLY A 267 57.75 10.44 -6.15
CA GLY A 267 58.97 10.03 -6.85
C GLY A 267 59.48 10.96 -7.95
N THR A 268 58.90 12.15 -8.13
CA THR A 268 59.14 13.02 -9.30
C THR A 268 59.44 14.48 -8.96
N VAL A 269 60.00 14.76 -7.78
CA VAL A 269 60.56 16.09 -7.47
C VAL A 269 61.77 15.84 -6.57
N ASP A 270 62.96 15.72 -7.17
CA ASP A 270 64.28 15.97 -6.57
C ASP A 270 65.34 15.48 -7.57
N GLY A 271 65.63 16.29 -8.59
CA GLY A 271 66.70 15.97 -9.53
C GLY A 271 66.63 16.75 -10.84
N GLU A 272 66.62 18.08 -10.80
CA GLU A 272 67.22 18.96 -11.82
C GLU A 272 67.10 20.42 -11.39
N GLY A 273 68.25 21.11 -11.26
CA GLY A 273 68.35 22.55 -11.00
C GLY A 273 69.45 22.92 -10.02
#